data_AF-A0A5S4T7E3-F1
#
_entry.id   AF-A0A5S4T7E3-F1
#
_cell.length_a   1.000
_cell.length_b   1.000
_cell.length_c   1.000
_cell.angle_alpha   90.00
_cell.angle_beta   90.00
_cell.angle_gamma   90.00
#
_symmetry.space_group_name_H-M   'P 1'
#
loop_
_entity.id
_entity.type
_entity.pdbx_description
1 polymer ?
#
loop_
_entity_poly.entity_id
_entity_poly.type
_entity_poly.pdbx_seq_one_letter_code
_entity_poly.pdbx_strand_id
1 'polypeptide(L)'
;AAEGLDDKIIELIETEIKYEGYISKAMDQVAKMKRMEEKRIPANIDWDDIDSIATEARQKFKLINPETIGQASRISGVNPADISILMVYLEGKNRSISKNQEKKA
;
A
#
# COMPACT_ATOMS: atom_id res chain seq x y z
N ALA A 1 -10.34 -51.92 2.28
CA ALA A 1 -9.41 -51.53 1.20
C ALA A 1 -9.42 -50.02 1.15
N ALA A 2 -8.26 -49.35 1.05
CA ALA A 2 -8.26 -47.91 0.83
C ALA A 2 -8.91 -47.66 -0.54
N GLU A 3 -10.06 -47.00 -0.58
CA GLU A 3 -10.62 -46.49 -1.83
C GLU A 3 -9.58 -45.56 -2.45
N GLY A 4 -9.22 -45.81 -3.71
CA GLY A 4 -8.27 -44.98 -4.43
C GLY A 4 -8.82 -43.56 -4.53
N LEU A 5 -7.98 -42.57 -4.23
CA LEU A 5 -8.30 -41.16 -4.43
C LEU A 5 -8.56 -40.89 -5.92
N ASP A 6 -9.57 -40.08 -6.21
CA ASP A 6 -9.87 -39.62 -7.57
C ASP A 6 -8.67 -38.84 -8.14
N ASP A 7 -8.29 -39.13 -9.38
CA ASP A 7 -7.15 -38.50 -10.05
C ASP A 7 -7.23 -36.96 -10.05
N LYS A 8 -8.44 -36.38 -10.08
CA LYS A 8 -8.64 -34.93 -9.98
C LYS A 8 -8.31 -34.38 -8.60
N ILE A 9 -8.56 -35.16 -7.55
CA ILE A 9 -8.19 -34.77 -6.18
C ILE A 9 -6.66 -34.80 -6.05
N ILE A 10 -6.01 -35.79 -6.66
CA ILE A 10 -4.55 -35.88 -6.70
C ILE A 10 -3.96 -34.66 -7.43
N GLU A 11 -4.47 -34.32 -8.62
CA GLU A 11 -4.04 -33.15 -9.40
C GLU A 11 -4.24 -31.83 -8.63
N LEU A 12 -5.38 -31.68 -7.94
CA LEU A 12 -5.66 -30.50 -7.13
C LEU A 12 -4.65 -30.35 -5.99
N ILE A 13 -4.40 -31.42 -5.24
CA ILE A 13 -3.44 -31.42 -4.13
C ILE A 13 -2.02 -31.12 -4.63
N GLU A 14 -1.61 -31.74 -5.75
CA GLU A 14 -0.31 -31.44 -6.38
C GLU A 14 -0.19 -29.98 -6.77
N THR A 15 -1.25 -29.40 -7.35
CA THR A 15 -1.31 -27.98 -7.73
C THR A 15 -1.20 -27.09 -6.49
N GLU A 16 -1.99 -27.35 -5.45
CA GLU A 16 -1.97 -26.57 -4.22
C GLU A 16 -0.59 -26.59 -3.57
N ILE A 17 0.02 -27.76 -3.42
CA ILE A 17 1.37 -27.89 -2.83
C ILE A 17 2.42 -27.19 -3.70
N LYS A 18 2.38 -27.39 -5.02
CA LYS A 18 3.35 -26.80 -5.95
C LYS A 18 3.29 -25.27 -5.96
N TYR A 19 2.10 -24.70 -5.78
CA TYR A 19 1.87 -23.27 -5.87
C TYR A 19 1.67 -22.56 -4.54
N GLU A 20 1.63 -23.27 -3.41
CA GLU A 20 1.39 -22.73 -2.06
C GLU A 20 2.21 -21.46 -1.79
N GLY A 21 3.52 -21.51 -2.02
CA GLY A 21 4.42 -20.38 -1.79
C GLY A 21 4.15 -19.18 -2.70
N TYR A 22 3.69 -19.41 -3.93
CA TYR A 22 3.32 -18.34 -4.87
C TYR A 22 1.98 -17.71 -4.49
N ILE A 23 1.00 -18.55 -4.12
CA ILE A 23 -0.31 -18.12 -3.65
C ILE A 23 -0.14 -17.27 -2.39
N SER A 24 0.66 -17.73 -1.41
CA SER A 24 0.95 -16.97 -0.20
C SER A 24 1.54 -15.59 -0.52
N LYS A 25 2.56 -15.52 -1.41
CA LYS A 25 3.16 -14.25 -1.82
C LYS A 25 2.16 -13.31 -2.51
N ALA A 26 1.29 -13.85 -3.36
CA ALA A 26 0.26 -13.07 -4.03
C ALA A 26 -0.76 -12.53 -3.02
N MET A 27 -1.17 -13.35 -2.04
CA MET A 27 -2.07 -12.95 -0.97
C MET A 27 -1.47 -11.83 -0.10
N ASP A 28 -0.17 -11.91 0.21
CA ASP A 28 0.54 -10.85 0.94
C ASP A 28 0.56 -9.52 0.15
N GLN A 29 0.77 -9.60 -1.17
CA GLN A 29 0.71 -8.42 -2.04
C GLN A 29 -0.70 -7.81 -2.07
N VAL A 30 -1.74 -8.63 -2.19
CA VAL A 30 -3.14 -8.18 -2.13
C VAL A 30 -3.43 -7.50 -0.80
N ALA A 31 -3.01 -8.11 0.32
CA ALA A 31 -3.20 -7.53 1.64
C ALA A 31 -2.48 -6.18 1.79
N LYS A 32 -1.25 -6.05 1.28
CA LYS A 32 -0.50 -4.80 1.25
C LYS A 32 -1.22 -3.73 0.43
N MET A 33 -1.72 -4.08 -0.75
CA MET A 33 -2.45 -3.14 -1.62
C MET A 33 -3.74 -2.65 -0.95
N LYS A 34 -4.51 -3.54 -0.31
CA LYS A 34 -5.71 -3.16 0.46
C LYS A 34 -5.38 -2.14 1.55
N ARG A 35 -4.35 -2.40 2.36
CA ARG A 35 -3.88 -1.47 3.40
C ARG A 35 -3.47 -0.10 2.84
N MET A 36 -2.89 -0.06 1.63
CA MET A 36 -2.51 1.20 0.99
C MET A 36 -3.72 1.98 0.50
N GLU A 37 -4.77 1.31 0.01
CA GLU A 37 -6.01 1.95 -0.43
C GLU A 37 -6.81 2.53 0.75
N GLU A 38 -6.74 1.89 1.91
CA GLU A 38 -7.38 2.38 3.14
C GLU A 38 -6.66 3.59 3.76
N LYS A 39 -5.36 3.76 3.49
CA LYS A 39 -4.57 4.90 3.98
C LYS A 39 -4.92 6.16 3.20
N ARG A 40 -5.76 6.99 3.81
CA ARG A 40 -6.18 8.30 3.28
C ARG A 40 -5.08 9.35 3.38
N ILE A 41 -5.05 10.21 2.37
CA ILE A 41 -4.23 11.42 2.32
C ILE A 41 -5.15 12.61 2.68
N PRO A 42 -4.73 13.52 3.58
CA PRO A 42 -5.54 14.69 3.92
C PRO A 42 -5.82 15.57 2.69
N ALA A 43 -7.07 16.00 2.53
CA ALA A 43 -7.50 16.78 1.36
C ALA A 43 -6.80 18.15 1.22
N ASN A 44 -6.27 18.67 2.32
CA ASN A 44 -5.57 19.96 2.40
C ASN A 44 -4.04 19.80 2.50
N ILE A 45 -3.50 18.67 2.04
CA ILE A 45 -2.06 18.47 2.00
C ILE A 45 -1.41 19.50 1.09
N ASP A 46 -0.32 20.11 1.57
CA ASP A 46 0.53 20.94 0.74
C ASP A 46 1.66 20.06 0.18
N TRP A 47 1.60 19.78 -1.12
CA TRP A 47 2.60 18.98 -1.80
C TRP A 47 3.96 19.68 -1.89
N ASP A 48 4.02 21.00 -1.75
CA ASP A 48 5.29 21.75 -1.72
C ASP A 48 6.04 21.59 -0.40
N ASP A 49 5.34 21.32 0.69
CA ASP A 49 5.91 21.12 2.03
C ASP A 49 6.70 19.79 2.17
N ILE A 50 6.66 18.92 1.16
CA ILE A 50 7.32 17.60 1.20
C ILE A 50 8.62 17.60 0.39
N ASP A 51 9.65 18.30 0.86
CA ASP A 51 10.93 18.51 0.15
C ASP A 51 11.62 17.25 -0.38
N SER A 52 11.45 16.11 0.30
CA SER A 52 12.14 14.87 -0.03
C SER A 52 11.50 14.05 -1.16
N ILE A 53 10.30 14.41 -1.64
CA ILE A 53 9.67 13.75 -2.79
C ILE A 53 10.26 14.29 -4.10
N ALA A 54 10.51 13.39 -5.05
CA ALA A 54 11.01 13.74 -6.37
C ALA A 54 10.12 14.78 -7.07
N THR A 55 10.73 15.70 -7.82
CA THR A 55 10.02 16.78 -8.51
C THR A 55 8.90 16.26 -9.42
N GLU A 56 9.15 15.18 -10.16
CA GLU A 56 8.16 14.55 -11.04
C GLU A 56 6.96 14.00 -10.24
N ALA A 57 7.23 13.28 -9.15
CA ALA A 57 6.17 12.74 -8.29
C ALA A 57 5.34 13.86 -7.67
N ARG A 58 5.99 14.93 -7.18
CA ARG A 58 5.30 16.12 -6.63
C ARG A 58 4.41 16.80 -7.67
N GLN A 59 4.92 17.02 -8.87
CA GLN A 59 4.13 17.60 -9.97
C GLN A 59 2.90 16.75 -10.28
N LYS A 60 3.05 15.43 -10.31
CA LYS A 60 1.95 14.50 -10.55
C LYS A 60 0.95 14.46 -9.39
N PHE A 61 1.41 14.51 -8.14
CA PHE A 61 0.52 14.59 -6.98
C PHE A 61 -0.27 15.88 -6.97
N LYS A 62 0.32 17.01 -7.35
CA LYS A 62 -0.44 18.27 -7.51
C LYS A 62 -1.51 18.18 -8.60
N LEU A 63 -1.20 17.53 -9.72
CA LEU A 63 -2.13 17.41 -10.84
C LEU A 63 -3.29 16.43 -10.55
N ILE A 64 -2.96 15.28 -9.98
CA ILE A 64 -3.91 14.17 -9.78
C ILE A 64 -4.62 14.27 -8.43
N ASN A 65 -3.95 14.86 -7.43
CA ASN A 65 -4.39 15.02 -6.06
C ASN A 65 -4.94 13.70 -5.45
N PRO A 66 -4.10 12.66 -5.30
CA PRO A 66 -4.56 11.36 -4.86
C PRO A 66 -5.16 11.40 -3.45
N GLU A 67 -6.27 10.69 -3.26
CA GLU A 67 -6.99 10.58 -1.99
C GLU A 67 -6.42 9.48 -1.08
N THR A 68 -5.72 8.51 -1.66
CA THR A 68 -5.18 7.34 -0.96
C THR A 68 -3.74 7.09 -1.36
N ILE A 69 -2.98 6.45 -0.46
CA ILE A 69 -1.63 6.00 -0.78
C ILE A 69 -1.64 4.95 -1.89
N GLY A 70 -2.67 4.11 -1.93
CA GLY A 70 -2.92 3.16 -3.01
C GLY A 70 -3.01 3.87 -4.37
N GLN A 71 -3.83 4.91 -4.48
CA GLN A 71 -3.96 5.70 -5.69
C GLN A 71 -2.65 6.37 -6.07
N ALA A 72 -1.98 7.02 -5.12
CA ALA A 72 -0.68 7.66 -5.34
C ALA A 72 0.35 6.69 -5.94
N SER A 73 0.38 5.44 -5.44
CA SER A 73 1.33 4.42 -5.87
C SER A 73 1.13 3.90 -7.30
N ARG A 74 -0.08 4.09 -7.87
CA ARG A 74 -0.41 3.68 -9.25
C ARG A 74 -0.16 4.78 -10.27
N ILE A 75 0.19 5.98 -9.82
CA ILE A 75 0.50 7.09 -10.72
C ILE A 75 1.78 6.75 -11.48
N SER A 76 1.69 6.74 -12.81
CA SER A 76 2.84 6.49 -13.67
C SER A 76 3.98 7.47 -13.35
N GLY A 77 5.21 6.95 -13.22
CA GLY A 77 6.42 7.73 -12.88
C GLY A 77 6.48 8.23 -11.43
N VAL A 78 5.65 7.70 -10.53
CA VAL A 78 5.87 7.79 -9.08
C VAL A 78 6.58 6.54 -8.61
N ASN A 79 7.70 6.69 -7.90
CA ASN A 79 8.49 5.55 -7.46
C ASN A 79 8.08 5.05 -6.06
N PRO A 80 8.37 3.79 -5.72
CA PRO A 80 8.14 3.27 -4.36
C PRO A 80 8.83 4.07 -3.25
N ALA A 81 9.95 4.75 -3.55
CA ALA A 81 10.63 5.63 -2.62
C ALA A 81 9.79 6.88 -2.29
N ASP A 82 9.20 7.53 -3.28
CA ASP A 82 8.31 8.69 -3.08
C ASP A 82 7.10 8.33 -2.22
N ILE A 83 6.53 7.14 -2.44
CA ILE A 83 5.43 6.61 -1.63
C ILE A 83 5.85 6.37 -0.19
N SER A 84 7.06 5.86 0.03
CA SER A 84 7.61 5.65 1.38
C SER A 84 7.80 6.99 2.11
N ILE A 85 8.32 8.01 1.41
CA ILE A 85 8.49 9.37 1.93
C ILE A 85 7.14 9.98 2.29
N LEU A 86 6.15 9.88 1.41
CA LEU A 86 4.79 10.35 1.67
C LEU A 86 4.18 9.69 2.91
N MET A 87 4.33 8.37 3.07
CA MET A 87 3.84 7.67 4.27
C MET A 87 4.48 8.20 5.55
N VAL A 88 5.81 8.41 5.55
CA VAL A 88 6.54 8.95 6.70
C VAL A 88 6.12 10.38 7.02
N TYR A 89 5.95 11.23 6.01
CA TYR A 89 5.48 12.61 6.17
C TYR A 89 4.10 12.65 6.84
N LEU A 90 3.15 11.83 6.36
CA LEU A 90 1.80 11.74 6.92
C LEU A 90 1.80 11.22 8.36
N GLU A 91 2.62 10.23 8.67
CA GLU A 91 2.75 9.72 10.04
C GLU A 91 3.35 10.77 10.98
N GLY A 92 4.32 11.54 10.52
CA GLY A 92 4.90 12.67 11.25
C GLY A 92 3.86 13.75 11.58
N LYS A 93 3.02 14.14 10.62
CA LYS A 93 1.94 15.10 10.84
C LYS A 93 0.86 14.59 11.79
N ASN A 94 0.49 13.31 11.70
CA ASN A 94 -0.47 12.73 12.64
C ASN A 94 0.04 12.79 14.09
N ARG A 95 1.33 12.47 14.32
CA ARG A 95 1.92 12.53 15.67
C ARG A 95 2.01 13.95 16.22
N SER A 96 2.27 14.96 15.38
CA SER A 96 2.31 16.36 15.83
C SER A 96 0.91 16.89 16.20
N ILE A 97 -0.12 16.48 15.45
CA ILE A 97 -1.52 16.81 15.76
C ILE A 97 -1.92 16.22 17.11
N SER A 98 -1.67 14.92 17.35
CA SER A 98 -2.02 14.26 18.62
C SER A 98 -1.34 14.92 19.82
N LYS A 99 -0.04 15.25 19.73
CA LYS A 99 0.69 15.93 20.81
C LYS A 99 0.16 17.34 21.10
N ASN A 100 -0.31 18.07 20.09
CA ASN A 100 -0.87 19.40 20.28
C ASN A 100 -2.27 19.37 20.92
N GLN A 101 -3.02 18.28 20.77
CA GLN A 101 -4.31 18.08 21.43
C GLN A 101 -4.13 17.71 22.91
N GLU A 102 -3.17 16.85 23.25
CA GLU A 102 -2.84 16.48 24.63
C GLU A 102 -2.33 17.66 25.47
N LYS A 103 -1.61 18.62 24.86
CA LYS A 103 -1.13 19.84 25.56
C LYS A 103 -2.22 20.88 25.81
N LYS A 104 -3.37 20.79 25.15
CA LYS A 104 -4.50 21.72 25.29
C LYS A 104 -5.60 21.20 26.23
N ALA A 105 -5.53 19.92 26.63
CA ALA A 105 -6.36 19.30 27.67
C ALA A 105 -5.68 19.45 29.04
#